data_AF-A0A0Q5QW42-F1
#
_entry.id   AF-A0A0Q5QW42-F1
#
_cell.length_a   1.000
_cell.length_b   1.000
_cell.length_c   1.000
_cell.angle_alpha   90.00
_cell.angle_beta   90.00
_cell.angle_gamma   90.00
#
_symmetry.space_group_name_H-M   'P 1'
#
loop_
_entity.id
_entity.type
_entity.pdbx_description
1 polymer ?
#
loop_
_entity_poly.entity_id
_entity_poly.type
_entity_poly.pdbx_seq_one_letter_code
_entity_poly.pdbx_strand_id
1 'polypeptide(L)'
;MFSPRLRAARRRATLLAAVLVTATIASSTAGLADARPGDHGQPRRAFDLQAHRGGIGLTTESTLEAFDTAMRLGVTTLELDTQVTRDLRVVISHDRQISSDKCRDTAPATPRDPQFPYVGRYIRDLTLAQIRTLDCGYRQLPQFPNQRRVPGAKLLELHQLFALIRERRAFGVRMNIETKVEAGSPEQTQPRELFVGRVHDEIARSGLARQISIESFDWGALKVMHRLDPRLPLIALTNKDFLQVGQPGRSPWLGGLDADDLGGDLVRTARAIPGITAISPVQGTPQDGAIGDAGFLPYPDARMVADAHRAGLAVIPWTVDDPATMAHFIDLGVDGLITDYPDRLRAVLASKGLPLPRPVR
;
A
#
# COMPACT_ATOMS: atom_id res chain seq x y z
N MET A 1 50.28 -24.20 61.22
CA MET A 1 49.70 -24.32 62.56
C MET A 1 48.32 -24.95 62.40
N PHE A 2 48.18 -26.19 62.89
CA PHE A 2 46.98 -27.02 63.14
C PHE A 2 45.86 -27.20 62.08
N SER A 3 45.85 -28.41 61.51
CA SER A 3 44.66 -29.25 61.21
C SER A 3 44.29 -30.06 62.48
N PRO A 4 43.42 -31.11 62.51
CA PRO A 4 42.16 -31.45 61.80
C PRO A 4 41.04 -31.99 62.76
N ARG A 5 39.81 -32.27 62.25
CA ARG A 5 39.04 -33.53 62.53
C ARG A 5 38.06 -33.77 61.36
N LEU A 6 38.19 -34.78 60.48
CA LEU A 6 38.05 -36.26 60.54
C LEU A 6 36.61 -36.83 60.52
N ARG A 7 36.37 -37.68 59.49
CA ARG A 7 35.55 -38.90 59.36
C ARG A 7 34.45 -38.80 58.28
N ALA A 8 34.20 -39.79 57.42
CA ALA A 8 34.81 -41.10 57.16
C ALA A 8 34.37 -41.59 55.77
N ALA A 9 35.22 -42.42 55.15
CA ALA A 9 34.95 -43.12 53.90
C ALA A 9 33.99 -44.32 54.09
N ARG A 10 33.23 -44.63 53.03
CA ARG A 10 32.87 -46.02 52.65
C ARG A 10 32.57 -46.08 51.16
N ARG A 11 33.44 -46.78 50.43
CA ARG A 11 33.22 -47.24 49.05
C ARG A 11 32.25 -48.41 49.06
N ARG A 12 31.28 -48.42 48.13
CA ARG A 12 30.68 -49.65 47.59
C ARG A 12 30.52 -49.48 46.08
N ALA A 13 31.12 -50.42 45.35
CA ALA A 13 30.95 -50.61 43.93
C ALA A 13 29.64 -51.36 43.67
N THR A 14 28.89 -50.98 42.62
CA THR A 14 27.87 -51.86 42.04
C THR A 14 27.70 -51.59 40.55
N LEU A 15 28.11 -52.61 39.78
CA LEU A 15 27.71 -53.09 38.46
C LEU A 15 26.93 -52.19 37.46
N LEU A 16 27.48 -52.17 36.23
CA LEU A 16 26.79 -51.97 34.95
C LEU A 16 25.54 -52.84 34.83
N ALA A 17 24.45 -52.25 34.37
CA ALA A 17 23.40 -52.95 33.64
C ALA A 17 23.04 -52.11 32.40
N ALA A 18 23.46 -52.60 31.22
CA ALA A 18 23.06 -52.07 29.93
C ALA A 18 21.60 -52.48 29.66
N VAL A 19 20.72 -51.50 29.52
CA VAL A 19 19.35 -51.73 29.06
C VAL A 19 19.35 -51.62 27.54
N LEU A 20 19.28 -52.76 26.85
CA LEU A 20 18.90 -52.83 25.44
C LEU A 20 17.41 -52.47 25.33
N VAL A 21 17.09 -51.34 24.70
CA VAL A 21 15.75 -51.07 24.20
C VAL A 21 15.70 -51.55 22.75
N THR A 22 15.09 -52.71 22.52
CA THR A 22 14.74 -53.20 21.19
C THR A 22 13.56 -52.39 20.65
N ALA A 23 13.84 -51.48 19.71
CA ALA A 23 12.79 -50.81 18.95
C ALA A 23 12.23 -51.78 17.89
N THR A 24 10.98 -52.19 18.08
CA THR A 24 10.20 -52.92 17.07
C THR A 24 9.85 -52.00 15.91
N ILE A 25 10.37 -52.28 14.72
CA ILE A 25 9.98 -51.61 13.47
C ILE A 25 8.63 -52.19 13.05
N ALA A 26 7.56 -51.43 13.20
CA ALA A 26 6.28 -51.71 12.59
C ALA A 26 6.29 -51.15 11.16
N SER A 27 6.38 -52.05 10.17
CA SER A 27 6.25 -51.71 8.76
C SER A 27 4.78 -51.42 8.43
N SER A 28 4.38 -50.14 8.47
CA SER A 28 3.10 -49.70 7.92
C SER A 28 3.27 -49.33 6.44
N THR A 29 2.83 -50.21 5.55
CA THR A 29 2.61 -49.91 4.14
C THR A 29 1.36 -49.04 4.00
N ALA A 30 1.54 -47.72 3.96
CA ALA A 30 0.51 -46.77 3.54
C ALA A 30 0.81 -46.30 2.12
N GLY A 31 -0.20 -46.37 1.25
CA GLY A 31 -0.08 -46.24 -0.20
C GLY A 31 0.52 -44.92 -0.67
N LEU A 32 1.33 -45.02 -1.72
CA LEU A 32 1.77 -43.92 -2.55
C LEU A 32 0.54 -43.36 -3.29
N ALA A 33 0.00 -42.26 -2.78
CA ALA A 33 -0.85 -41.39 -3.56
C ALA A 33 0.03 -40.58 -4.53
N ASP A 34 -0.34 -40.63 -5.80
CA ASP A 34 0.32 -39.99 -6.93
C ASP A 34 0.36 -38.46 -6.74
N ALA A 35 1.51 -37.94 -6.31
CA ALA A 35 1.73 -36.51 -6.16
C ALA A 35 2.11 -35.92 -7.52
N ARG A 36 1.20 -35.11 -8.09
CA ARG A 36 1.50 -34.30 -9.28
C ARG A 36 2.71 -33.40 -8.98
N PRO A 37 3.75 -33.38 -9.83
CA PRO A 37 4.87 -32.47 -9.65
C PRO A 37 4.44 -31.06 -10.08
N GLY A 38 4.40 -30.11 -9.15
CA GLY A 38 4.04 -28.73 -9.50
C GLY A 38 3.89 -27.72 -8.35
N ASP A 39 3.82 -28.13 -7.08
CA ASP A 39 3.67 -27.17 -5.97
C ASP A 39 4.96 -27.05 -5.15
N HIS A 40 5.92 -26.29 -5.68
CA HIS A 40 6.96 -25.69 -4.84
C HIS A 40 6.33 -24.50 -4.11
N GLY A 41 5.54 -24.82 -3.09
CA GLY A 41 4.84 -23.86 -2.25
C GLY A 41 5.83 -22.95 -1.53
N GLN A 42 6.15 -21.82 -2.14
CA GLN A 42 6.53 -20.65 -1.36
C GLN A 42 5.36 -20.35 -0.41
N PRO A 43 5.61 -20.03 0.88
CA PRO A 43 4.53 -19.64 1.76
C PRO A 43 3.78 -18.48 1.11
N ARG A 44 2.53 -18.71 0.68
CA ARG A 44 1.70 -17.68 0.06
C ARG A 44 1.64 -16.52 1.03
N ARG A 45 2.16 -15.36 0.62
CA ARG A 45 2.00 -14.13 1.39
C ARG A 45 0.50 -13.92 1.61
N ALA A 46 0.12 -13.47 2.81
CA ALA A 46 -1.27 -13.12 3.08
C ALA A 46 -1.71 -12.03 2.08
N PHE A 47 -2.95 -12.12 1.60
CA PHE A 47 -3.48 -11.20 0.60
C PHE A 47 -3.46 -9.76 1.12
N ASP A 48 -2.96 -8.83 0.31
CA ASP A 48 -2.85 -7.43 0.67
C ASP A 48 -4.14 -6.67 0.35
N LEU A 49 -5.05 -6.63 1.33
CA LEU A 49 -6.27 -5.82 1.30
C LEU A 49 -5.88 -4.36 1.62
N GLN A 50 -5.85 -3.50 0.60
CA GLN A 50 -5.56 -2.08 0.78
C GLN A 50 -6.84 -1.22 0.71
N ALA A 51 -7.04 -0.37 1.72
CA ALA A 51 -8.14 0.60 1.74
C ALA A 51 -7.72 1.89 1.04
N HIS A 52 -8.21 2.10 -0.20
CA HIS A 52 -7.92 3.28 -1.01
C HIS A 52 -8.42 4.55 -0.28
N ARG A 53 -7.49 5.45 0.03
CA ARG A 53 -7.71 6.68 0.81
C ARG A 53 -8.42 6.44 2.15
N GLY A 54 -8.17 5.28 2.77
CA GLY A 54 -8.83 4.83 4.00
C GLY A 54 -10.24 4.24 3.80
N GLY A 55 -10.61 3.87 2.57
CA GLY A 55 -11.91 3.31 2.23
C GLY A 55 -12.93 4.40 1.91
N ILE A 56 -12.62 5.20 0.89
CA ILE A 56 -13.47 6.32 0.44
C ILE A 56 -14.92 5.91 0.16
N GLY A 57 -15.20 4.68 -0.27
CA GLY A 57 -16.55 4.18 -0.45
C GLY A 57 -17.38 4.11 0.86
N LEU A 58 -16.71 4.10 2.01
CA LEU A 58 -17.31 3.94 3.34
C LEU A 58 -17.42 5.25 4.12
N THR A 59 -16.42 6.12 4.02
CA THR A 59 -16.44 7.42 4.69
C THR A 59 -15.60 8.48 3.97
N THR A 60 -15.67 9.74 4.39
CA THR A 60 -14.92 10.86 3.76
C THR A 60 -13.43 10.51 3.63
N GLU A 61 -12.90 10.53 2.40
CA GLU A 61 -11.53 10.13 2.06
C GLU A 61 -10.47 10.83 2.92
N SER A 62 -9.36 10.12 3.18
CA SER A 62 -8.14 10.72 3.73
C SER A 62 -8.34 11.46 5.07
N THR A 63 -9.34 11.04 5.85
CA THR A 63 -9.61 11.54 7.21
C THR A 63 -9.15 10.54 8.27
N LEU A 64 -8.94 11.01 9.51
CA LEU A 64 -8.57 10.12 10.62
C LEU A 64 -9.67 9.08 10.86
N GLU A 65 -10.94 9.46 10.69
CA GLU A 65 -12.08 8.54 10.80
C GLU A 65 -12.08 7.47 9.68
N ALA A 66 -11.64 7.81 8.46
CA ALA A 66 -11.47 6.84 7.38
C ALA A 66 -10.42 5.79 7.74
N PHE A 67 -9.22 6.25 8.09
CA PHE A 67 -8.13 5.36 8.48
C PHE A 67 -8.49 4.52 9.71
N ASP A 68 -9.15 5.09 10.72
CA ASP A 68 -9.63 4.36 11.89
C ASP A 68 -10.69 3.31 11.54
N THR A 69 -11.62 3.65 10.65
CA THR A 69 -12.65 2.73 10.17
C THR A 69 -12.03 1.56 9.42
N ALA A 70 -11.07 1.80 8.52
CA ALA A 70 -10.35 0.76 7.82
C ALA A 70 -9.55 -0.15 8.79
N MET A 71 -8.87 0.42 9.78
CA MET A 71 -8.15 -0.38 10.80
C MET A 71 -9.10 -1.25 11.63
N ARG A 72 -10.25 -0.72 12.08
CA ARG A 72 -11.27 -1.49 12.81
C ARG A 72 -11.95 -2.54 11.95
N LEU A 73 -12.05 -2.33 10.65
CA LEU A 73 -12.54 -3.33 9.70
C LEU A 73 -11.55 -4.50 9.56
N GLY A 74 -10.26 -4.25 9.76
CA GLY A 74 -9.19 -5.23 9.64
C GLY A 74 -8.66 -5.34 8.21
N VAL A 75 -8.14 -4.22 7.70
CA VAL A 75 -7.38 -4.19 6.44
C VAL A 75 -5.92 -4.55 6.65
N THR A 76 -5.23 -4.96 5.59
CA THR A 76 -3.77 -5.20 5.63
C THR A 76 -3.01 -3.88 5.59
N THR A 77 -3.47 -2.97 4.71
CA THR A 77 -2.75 -1.75 4.37
C THR A 77 -3.73 -0.57 4.25
N LEU A 78 -3.32 0.59 4.76
CA LEU A 78 -3.96 1.87 4.47
C LEU A 78 -3.25 2.48 3.26
N GLU A 79 -3.97 2.67 2.16
CA GLU A 79 -3.46 3.41 1.00
C GLU A 79 -3.81 4.90 1.19
N LEU A 80 -2.89 5.78 0.80
CA LEU A 80 -3.07 7.21 0.89
C LEU A 80 -2.17 8.00 -0.06
N ASP A 81 -2.70 9.14 -0.51
CA ASP A 81 -1.97 10.11 -1.31
C ASP A 81 -1.33 11.23 -0.48
N THR A 82 -0.16 11.69 -0.90
CA THR A 82 0.49 12.87 -0.32
C THR A 82 0.56 14.03 -1.30
N GLN A 83 0.57 15.25 -0.75
CA GLN A 83 0.88 16.52 -1.43
C GLN A 83 1.76 17.37 -0.52
N VAL A 84 2.46 18.36 -1.08
CA VAL A 84 3.34 19.25 -0.31
C VAL A 84 2.92 20.71 -0.48
N THR A 85 2.66 21.39 0.63
CA THR A 85 2.20 22.79 0.68
C THR A 85 3.31 23.78 0.34
N ARG A 86 2.96 25.06 0.17
CA ARG A 86 3.91 26.18 -0.05
C ARG A 86 4.92 26.31 1.08
N ASP A 87 4.48 26.12 2.31
CA ASP A 87 5.29 26.12 3.54
C ASP A 87 5.85 24.73 3.89
N LEU A 88 5.95 23.84 2.88
CA LEU A 88 6.67 22.56 2.92
C LEU A 88 6.14 21.56 3.96
N ARG A 89 4.84 21.59 4.23
CA ARG A 89 4.12 20.61 5.05
C ARG A 89 3.62 19.50 4.15
N VAL A 90 3.76 18.25 4.59
CA VAL A 90 3.24 17.09 3.87
C VAL A 90 1.80 16.85 4.32
N VAL A 91 0.86 17.01 3.40
CA VAL A 91 -0.56 16.80 3.64
C VAL A 91 -1.05 15.56 2.90
N ILE A 92 -2.10 14.93 3.43
CA ILE A 92 -2.76 13.78 2.81
C ILE A 92 -3.87 14.31 1.90
N SER A 93 -3.72 14.13 0.59
CA SER A 93 -4.71 14.55 -0.40
C SER A 93 -4.42 13.91 -1.76
N HIS A 94 -5.46 13.38 -2.39
CA HIS A 94 -5.34 12.85 -3.74
C HIS A 94 -5.11 13.94 -4.78
N ASP A 95 -5.85 15.04 -4.66
CA ASP A 95 -5.88 16.07 -5.69
C ASP A 95 -4.74 17.07 -5.47
N ARG A 96 -4.02 17.43 -6.53
CA ARG A 96 -3.03 18.52 -6.51
C ARG A 96 -3.67 19.91 -6.34
N GLN A 97 -4.94 20.02 -6.66
CA GLN A 97 -5.77 21.22 -6.55
C GLN A 97 -6.88 21.00 -5.55
N ILE A 98 -7.25 22.02 -4.77
CA ILE A 98 -8.39 21.94 -3.85
C ILE A 98 -9.68 21.81 -4.67
N SER A 99 -10.23 20.59 -4.75
CA SER A 99 -11.44 20.30 -5.50
C SER A 99 -12.69 20.86 -4.81
N SER A 100 -13.54 21.55 -5.58
CA SER A 100 -14.85 22.00 -5.12
C SER A 100 -15.82 20.86 -4.83
N ASP A 101 -15.59 19.67 -5.40
CA ASP A 101 -16.43 18.50 -5.12
C ASP A 101 -16.17 17.90 -3.74
N LYS A 102 -14.98 18.15 -3.17
CA LYS A 102 -14.55 17.58 -1.89
C LYS A 102 -14.47 18.62 -0.78
N CYS A 103 -14.04 19.83 -1.09
CA CYS A 103 -13.78 20.89 -0.13
C CYS A 103 -14.60 22.16 -0.40
N ARG A 104 -14.91 22.89 0.67
CA ARG A 104 -15.44 24.27 0.62
C ARG A 104 -14.62 25.21 1.48
N ASP A 105 -14.52 26.46 1.05
CA ASP A 105 -14.01 27.56 1.87
C ASP A 105 -14.95 27.83 3.07
N THR A 106 -14.37 28.13 4.23
CA THR A 106 -15.13 28.54 5.42
C THR A 106 -14.77 29.95 5.89
N ALA A 107 -13.47 30.27 5.89
CA ALA A 107 -12.93 31.57 6.24
C ALA A 107 -11.51 31.72 5.67
N PRO A 108 -11.01 32.96 5.47
CA PRO A 108 -9.61 33.18 5.15
C PRO A 108 -8.72 32.89 6.37
N ALA A 109 -7.48 32.47 6.13
CA ALA A 109 -6.48 32.24 7.17
C ALA A 109 -6.04 33.53 7.89
N THR A 110 -6.10 34.65 7.19
CA THR A 110 -5.83 35.98 7.75
C THR A 110 -6.83 37.00 7.21
N PRO A 111 -7.12 38.10 7.95
CA PRO A 111 -7.92 39.19 7.41
C PRO A 111 -7.35 39.71 6.08
N ARG A 112 -8.17 39.75 5.03
CA ARG A 112 -7.79 40.17 3.67
C ARG A 112 -6.70 39.31 3.01
N ASP A 113 -6.64 38.01 3.31
CA ASP A 113 -5.77 37.08 2.58
C ASP A 113 -6.04 37.17 1.05
N PRO A 114 -5.07 37.59 0.23
CA PRO A 114 -5.26 37.79 -1.21
C PRO A 114 -5.46 36.48 -1.98
N GLN A 115 -5.12 35.34 -1.38
CA GLN A 115 -5.35 34.02 -1.96
C GLN A 115 -6.73 33.46 -1.58
N PHE A 116 -7.53 34.08 -0.71
CA PHE A 116 -8.89 33.59 -0.45
C PHE A 116 -9.85 34.01 -1.59
N PRO A 117 -10.74 33.15 -2.11
CA PRO A 117 -11.00 31.74 -1.73
C PRO A 117 -9.90 30.77 -2.19
N TYR A 118 -9.75 29.66 -1.46
CA TYR A 118 -8.70 28.66 -1.69
C TYR A 118 -9.15 27.48 -2.56
N VAL A 119 -10.45 27.18 -2.62
CA VAL A 119 -10.98 26.16 -3.56
C VAL A 119 -10.60 26.54 -4.99
N GLY A 120 -10.11 25.57 -5.76
CA GLY A 120 -9.58 25.78 -7.11
C GLY A 120 -8.11 26.22 -7.16
N ARG A 121 -7.40 26.32 -6.03
CA ARG A 121 -5.94 26.59 -6.04
C ARG A 121 -5.14 25.31 -5.87
N TYR A 122 -3.91 25.31 -6.39
CA TYR A 122 -2.98 24.22 -6.18
C TYR A 122 -2.47 24.19 -4.73
N ILE A 123 -2.39 23.00 -4.15
CA ILE A 123 -1.91 22.80 -2.78
C ILE A 123 -0.49 23.35 -2.61
N ARG A 124 0.35 23.24 -3.65
CA ARG A 124 1.73 23.76 -3.64
C ARG A 124 1.81 25.28 -3.43
N ASP A 125 0.75 26.02 -3.77
CA ASP A 125 0.70 27.49 -3.69
C ASP A 125 0.06 27.98 -2.36
N LEU A 126 -0.54 27.06 -1.61
CA LEU A 126 -1.20 27.33 -0.35
C LEU A 126 -0.33 26.92 0.83
N THR A 127 -0.41 27.67 1.93
CA THR A 127 0.17 27.29 3.22
C THR A 127 -0.74 26.32 3.96
N LEU A 128 -0.18 25.60 4.93
CA LEU A 128 -0.97 24.76 5.82
C LEU A 128 -2.05 25.56 6.58
N ALA A 129 -1.74 26.80 6.99
CA ALA A 129 -2.70 27.66 7.67
C ALA A 129 -3.93 27.95 6.80
N GLN A 130 -3.74 28.17 5.50
CA GLN A 130 -4.81 28.34 4.51
C GLN A 130 -5.60 27.05 4.30
N ILE A 131 -4.91 25.93 4.08
CA ILE A 131 -5.56 24.63 3.85
C ILE A 131 -6.40 24.19 5.05
N ARG A 132 -5.95 24.48 6.29
CA ARG A 132 -6.69 24.12 7.52
C ARG A 132 -8.01 24.86 7.70
N THR A 133 -8.28 25.94 6.95
CA THR A 133 -9.59 26.61 7.03
C THR A 133 -10.67 25.85 6.26
N LEU A 134 -10.31 25.04 5.27
CA LEU A 134 -11.26 24.31 4.41
C LEU A 134 -12.10 23.28 5.18
N ASP A 135 -13.34 23.04 4.76
CA ASP A 135 -14.16 21.89 5.20
C ASP A 135 -14.25 20.89 4.04
N CYS A 136 -13.55 19.77 4.19
CA CYS A 136 -13.39 18.73 3.19
C CYS A 136 -14.21 17.46 3.48
N GLY A 137 -15.14 17.54 4.43
CA GLY A 137 -16.21 16.54 4.64
C GLY A 137 -17.61 17.15 4.49
N TYR A 138 -17.69 18.28 3.79
CA TYR A 138 -18.88 19.11 3.73
C TYR A 138 -20.02 18.52 2.90
N ARG A 139 -19.73 17.60 1.99
CA ARG A 139 -20.74 16.89 1.19
C ARG A 139 -20.39 15.41 1.04
N GLN A 140 -21.42 14.66 0.67
CA GLN A 140 -21.26 13.30 0.21
C GLN A 140 -20.96 13.35 -1.28
N LEU A 141 -20.04 12.50 -1.72
CA LEU A 141 -19.67 12.40 -3.13
C LEU A 141 -20.73 11.60 -3.90
N PRO A 142 -21.23 12.09 -5.06
CA PRO A 142 -22.30 11.41 -5.81
C PRO A 142 -21.98 9.96 -6.18
N GLN A 143 -20.71 9.67 -6.49
CA GLN A 143 -20.24 8.34 -6.82
C GLN A 143 -20.19 7.38 -5.61
N PHE A 144 -20.32 7.89 -4.38
CA PHE A 144 -20.34 7.09 -3.15
C PHE A 144 -21.62 7.36 -2.35
N PRO A 145 -22.80 6.88 -2.83
CA PRO A 145 -24.10 7.20 -2.25
C PRO A 145 -24.33 6.62 -0.85
N ASN A 146 -23.45 5.73 -0.38
CA ASN A 146 -23.49 5.18 0.99
C ASN A 146 -22.34 5.68 1.88
N GLN A 147 -21.45 6.53 1.36
CA GLN A 147 -20.33 7.09 2.12
C GLN A 147 -20.82 7.94 3.29
N ARG A 148 -20.43 7.56 4.50
CA ARG A 148 -20.68 8.38 5.69
C ARG A 148 -19.78 9.61 5.68
N ARG A 149 -20.40 10.80 5.74
CA ARG A 149 -19.65 12.05 5.83
C ARG A 149 -18.98 12.23 7.19
N VAL A 150 -17.87 12.96 7.19
CA VAL A 150 -17.20 13.49 8.39
C VAL A 150 -17.27 15.02 8.34
N PRO A 151 -18.40 15.65 8.74
CA PRO A 151 -18.56 17.11 8.61
C PRO A 151 -17.46 17.88 9.33
N GLY A 152 -16.91 18.92 8.68
CA GLY A 152 -15.84 19.73 9.26
C GLY A 152 -14.45 19.10 9.14
N ALA A 153 -14.32 17.94 8.49
CA ALA A 153 -13.02 17.32 8.24
C ALA A 153 -12.06 18.28 7.55
N LYS A 154 -10.81 18.29 8.00
CA LYS A 154 -9.72 19.10 7.45
C LYS A 154 -8.78 18.20 6.66
N LEU A 155 -8.03 18.76 5.70
CA LEU A 155 -6.87 18.07 5.15
C LEU A 155 -5.89 17.75 6.28
N LEU A 156 -5.47 16.49 6.34
CA LEU A 156 -4.54 16.03 7.36
C LEU A 156 -3.11 16.31 6.94
N GLU A 157 -2.24 16.54 7.91
CA GLU A 157 -0.81 16.32 7.73
C GLU A 157 -0.46 14.86 7.94
N LEU A 158 0.54 14.36 7.21
CA LEU A 158 0.94 12.94 7.24
C LEU A 158 1.28 12.45 8.66
N HIS A 159 1.94 13.28 9.48
CA HIS A 159 2.29 12.92 10.84
C HIS A 159 1.07 12.64 11.74
N GLN A 160 -0.11 13.17 11.41
CA GLN A 160 -1.33 12.94 12.17
C GLN A 160 -1.84 11.51 11.98
N LEU A 161 -1.70 10.93 10.79
CA LEU A 161 -1.96 9.50 10.58
C LEU A 161 -0.96 8.66 11.38
N PHE A 162 0.32 9.01 11.37
CA PHE A 162 1.31 8.28 12.18
C PHE A 162 0.99 8.34 13.68
N ALA A 163 0.48 9.47 14.17
CA ALA A 163 0.01 9.60 15.55
C ALA A 163 -1.15 8.63 15.83
N LEU A 164 -2.15 8.57 14.93
CA LEU A 164 -3.27 7.65 15.03
C LEU A 164 -2.82 6.16 15.05
N ILE A 165 -1.86 5.77 14.21
CA ILE A 165 -1.29 4.40 14.23
C ILE A 165 -0.73 4.05 15.62
N ARG A 166 -0.03 4.98 16.26
CA ARG A 166 0.54 4.77 17.60
C ARG A 166 -0.53 4.73 18.68
N GLU A 167 -1.49 5.65 18.61
CA GLU A 167 -2.63 5.71 19.54
C GLU A 167 -3.42 4.39 19.54
N ARG A 168 -3.71 3.86 18.35
CA ARG A 168 -4.40 2.57 18.18
C ARG A 168 -3.51 1.35 18.37
N ARG A 169 -2.20 1.54 18.60
CA ARG A 169 -1.18 0.48 18.65
C ARG A 169 -1.25 -0.44 17.43
N ALA A 170 -1.58 0.12 16.26
CA ALA A 170 -1.83 -0.58 15.02
C ALA A 170 -0.53 -1.01 14.30
N PHE A 171 0.45 -1.53 15.04
CA PHE A 171 1.80 -1.83 14.54
C PHE A 171 1.89 -3.03 13.57
N GLY A 172 0.76 -3.66 13.28
CA GLY A 172 0.62 -4.70 12.26
C GLY A 172 -0.04 -4.20 10.97
N VAL A 173 -0.49 -2.94 10.92
CA VAL A 173 -1.15 -2.35 9.75
C VAL A 173 -0.11 -1.61 8.92
N ARG A 174 -0.03 -1.94 7.64
CA ARG A 174 0.87 -1.28 6.70
C ARG A 174 0.28 0.04 6.20
N MET A 175 1.13 0.87 5.61
CA MET A 175 0.74 2.07 4.88
C MET A 175 1.41 2.07 3.51
N ASN A 176 0.63 2.30 2.46
CA ASN A 176 1.11 2.46 1.10
C ASN A 176 0.93 3.94 0.71
N ILE A 177 2.04 4.68 0.68
CA ILE A 177 2.02 6.14 0.56
C ILE A 177 2.34 6.54 -0.88
N GLU A 178 1.38 7.12 -1.57
CA GLU A 178 1.57 7.67 -2.91
C GLU A 178 2.25 9.05 -2.85
N THR A 179 3.35 9.23 -3.57
CA THR A 179 3.88 10.56 -3.87
C THR A 179 3.23 11.09 -5.15
N LYS A 180 2.29 12.03 -5.03
CA LYS A 180 1.61 12.69 -6.16
C LYS A 180 2.49 13.75 -6.83
N VAL A 181 3.66 13.34 -7.30
CA VAL A 181 4.46 14.19 -8.20
C VAL A 181 3.87 14.07 -9.61
N GLU A 182 3.63 15.20 -10.24
CA GLU A 182 2.91 15.24 -11.52
C GLU A 182 3.87 15.34 -12.70
N ALA A 183 4.33 14.20 -13.22
CA ALA A 183 5.29 14.17 -14.31
C ALA A 183 4.76 14.83 -15.60
N GLY A 184 3.45 14.71 -15.88
CA GLY A 184 2.80 15.35 -17.02
C GLY A 184 2.45 16.83 -16.81
N SER A 185 2.54 17.34 -15.58
CA SER A 185 2.30 18.76 -15.25
C SER A 185 3.13 19.18 -14.03
N PRO A 186 4.48 19.22 -14.14
CA PRO A 186 5.36 19.45 -12.99
C PRO A 186 5.13 20.80 -12.32
N GLU A 187 4.57 21.76 -13.06
CA GLU A 187 4.16 23.07 -12.58
C GLU A 187 2.88 23.06 -11.72
N GLN A 188 2.31 21.91 -11.39
CA GLN A 188 1.10 21.81 -10.55
C GLN A 188 1.38 21.15 -9.20
N THR A 189 2.61 20.68 -8.97
CA THR A 189 3.08 20.12 -7.70
C THR A 189 4.43 20.72 -7.30
N GLN A 190 4.93 20.39 -6.10
CA GLN A 190 6.28 20.80 -5.71
C GLN A 190 7.34 20.05 -6.55
N PRO A 191 8.53 20.62 -6.78
CA PRO A 191 9.61 19.94 -7.48
C PRO A 191 9.88 18.55 -6.89
N ARG A 192 10.07 17.56 -7.76
CA ARG A 192 10.15 16.13 -7.40
C ARG A 192 11.08 15.85 -6.22
N GLU A 193 12.31 16.35 -6.26
CA GLU A 193 13.33 16.13 -5.22
C GLU A 193 12.91 16.73 -3.88
N LEU A 194 12.35 17.95 -3.91
CA LEU A 194 11.81 18.60 -2.72
C LEU A 194 10.64 17.80 -2.16
N PHE A 195 9.67 17.44 -3.00
CA PHE A 195 8.49 16.68 -2.61
C PHE A 195 8.88 15.38 -1.92
N VAL A 196 9.66 14.54 -2.61
CA VAL A 196 10.06 13.22 -2.12
C VAL A 196 10.89 13.35 -0.85
N GLY A 197 11.78 14.35 -0.78
CA GLY A 197 12.55 14.65 0.42
C GLY A 197 11.66 14.97 1.63
N ARG A 198 10.60 15.77 1.45
CA ARG A 198 9.66 16.10 2.54
C ARG A 198 8.86 14.88 3.02
N VAL A 199 8.43 14.02 2.11
CA VAL A 199 7.73 12.77 2.48
C VAL A 199 8.67 11.81 3.22
N HIS A 200 9.88 11.61 2.70
CA HIS A 200 10.91 10.79 3.35
C HIS A 200 11.23 11.29 4.77
N ASP A 201 11.38 12.60 4.93
CA ASP A 201 11.64 13.25 6.22
C ASP A 201 10.56 12.95 7.28
N GLU A 202 9.27 12.98 6.89
CA GLU A 202 8.17 12.61 7.78
C GLU A 202 8.21 11.11 8.15
N ILE A 203 8.50 10.25 7.18
CA ILE A 203 8.64 8.80 7.38
C ILE A 203 9.79 8.49 8.33
N ALA A 204 10.96 9.08 8.12
CA ALA A 204 12.14 8.89 8.97
C ALA A 204 11.87 9.31 10.42
N ARG A 205 11.22 10.47 10.62
CA ARG A 205 10.82 10.95 11.95
C ARG A 205 9.76 10.06 12.61
N SER A 206 8.97 9.34 11.84
CA SER A 206 7.87 8.54 12.38
C SER A 206 8.34 7.32 13.19
N GLY A 207 9.50 6.74 12.86
CA GLY A 207 9.89 5.43 13.38
C GLY A 207 8.99 4.27 12.92
N LEU A 208 8.10 4.51 11.94
CA LEU A 208 7.17 3.54 11.36
C LEU A 208 7.60 3.03 9.98
N ALA A 209 8.81 3.37 9.52
CA ALA A 209 9.32 3.03 8.17
C ALA A 209 9.13 1.55 7.78
N ARG A 210 9.20 0.62 8.75
CA ARG A 210 9.00 -0.82 8.52
C ARG A 210 7.57 -1.20 8.12
N GLN A 211 6.59 -0.32 8.30
CA GLN A 211 5.21 -0.51 7.89
C GLN A 211 4.89 0.18 6.57
N ILE A 212 5.85 0.89 5.97
CA ILE A 212 5.58 1.83 4.88
C ILE A 212 6.16 1.29 3.57
N SER A 213 5.34 1.28 2.53
CA SER A 213 5.76 1.24 1.13
C SER A 213 5.48 2.58 0.46
N ILE A 214 6.21 2.87 -0.62
CA ILE A 214 6.03 4.08 -1.42
C ILE A 214 5.57 3.69 -2.81
N GLU A 215 4.48 4.30 -3.26
CA GLU A 215 3.99 4.16 -4.62
C GLU A 215 4.00 5.51 -5.36
N SER A 216 4.05 5.47 -6.68
CA SER A 216 3.93 6.68 -7.51
C SER A 216 3.76 6.33 -8.99
N PHE A 217 2.95 7.11 -9.70
CA PHE A 217 2.96 7.12 -11.16
C PHE A 217 4.25 7.74 -11.73
N ASP A 218 4.86 8.66 -10.99
CA ASP A 218 6.15 9.23 -11.34
C ASP A 218 7.27 8.30 -10.83
N TRP A 219 7.74 7.41 -11.69
CA TRP A 219 8.80 6.48 -11.33
C TRP A 219 10.16 7.19 -11.14
N GLY A 220 10.27 8.44 -11.58
CA GLY A 220 11.37 9.33 -11.20
C GLY A 220 11.35 9.62 -9.69
N ALA A 221 10.16 9.82 -9.11
CA ALA A 221 9.99 10.00 -7.66
C ALA A 221 10.40 8.73 -6.90
N LEU A 222 10.06 7.53 -7.41
CA LEU A 222 10.52 6.25 -6.85
C LEU A 222 12.05 6.14 -6.87
N LYS A 223 12.70 6.54 -7.97
CA LYS A 223 14.17 6.57 -8.06
C LYS A 223 14.79 7.55 -7.07
N VAL A 224 14.16 8.70 -6.81
CA VAL A 224 14.62 9.65 -5.77
C VAL A 224 14.47 9.01 -4.39
N MET A 225 13.32 8.41 -4.10
CA MET A 225 13.06 7.76 -2.82
C MET A 225 14.05 6.62 -2.54
N HIS A 226 14.36 5.79 -3.55
CA HIS A 226 15.36 4.73 -3.41
C HIS A 226 16.75 5.25 -3.02
N ARG A 227 17.16 6.40 -3.58
CA ARG A 227 18.45 7.03 -3.23
C ARG A 227 18.47 7.57 -1.80
N LEU A 228 17.32 8.05 -1.31
CA LEU A 228 17.20 8.57 0.06
C LEU A 228 17.14 7.44 1.09
N ASP A 229 16.34 6.41 0.84
CA ASP A 229 16.22 5.23 1.70
C ASP A 229 15.96 3.95 0.90
N PRO A 230 16.99 3.15 0.59
CA PRO A 230 16.84 1.92 -0.19
C PRO A 230 16.14 0.79 0.57
N ARG A 231 15.82 0.98 1.87
CA ARG A 231 15.10 -0.01 2.69
C ARG A 231 13.59 0.06 2.51
N LEU A 232 13.07 1.19 2.00
CA LEU A 232 11.64 1.35 1.73
C LEU A 232 11.26 0.54 0.48
N PRO A 233 10.27 -0.38 0.59
CA PRO A 233 9.71 -1.05 -0.58
C PRO A 233 9.03 -0.04 -1.51
N LEU A 234 9.33 -0.13 -2.81
CA LEU A 234 8.73 0.74 -3.82
C LEU A 234 7.70 -0.05 -4.65
N ILE A 235 6.65 0.65 -5.07
CA ILE A 235 5.53 0.11 -5.85
C ILE A 235 5.36 0.96 -7.11
N ALA A 236 5.43 0.30 -8.27
CA ALA A 236 5.32 0.95 -9.57
C ALA A 236 3.84 1.11 -9.95
N LEU A 237 3.25 2.26 -9.61
CA LEU A 237 1.89 2.59 -9.99
C LEU A 237 1.85 2.94 -11.47
N THR A 238 0.87 2.41 -12.20
CA THR A 238 0.76 2.67 -13.64
C THR A 238 -0.67 2.51 -14.15
N ASN A 239 -0.95 3.17 -15.27
CA ASN A 239 -2.00 2.74 -16.19
C ASN A 239 -1.34 2.27 -17.50
N LYS A 240 -2.12 1.67 -18.39
CA LYS A 240 -1.61 1.14 -19.66
C LYS A 240 -0.96 2.24 -20.52
N ASP A 241 -1.54 3.43 -20.53
CA ASP A 241 -1.15 4.52 -21.43
C ASP A 241 0.15 5.21 -20.98
N PHE A 242 0.50 5.14 -19.70
CA PHE A 242 1.69 5.80 -19.16
C PHE A 242 3.00 5.10 -19.53
N LEU A 243 2.96 3.85 -19.99
CA LEU A 243 4.15 3.22 -20.58
C LEU A 243 4.52 3.88 -21.91
N GLN A 244 3.53 4.40 -22.65
CA GLN A 244 3.68 4.99 -23.99
C GLN A 244 4.38 4.06 -24.99
N VAL A 245 4.10 2.75 -24.93
CA VAL A 245 4.66 1.74 -25.85
C VAL A 245 4.37 2.11 -27.31
N GLY A 246 5.40 2.12 -28.15
CA GLY A 246 5.33 2.48 -29.56
C GLY A 246 5.22 3.98 -29.85
N GLN A 247 5.25 4.84 -28.82
CA GLN A 247 5.30 6.29 -29.00
C GLN A 247 6.76 6.77 -29.09
N PRO A 248 7.04 7.85 -29.83
CA PRO A 248 8.41 8.34 -29.95
C PRO A 248 8.92 8.93 -28.63
N GLY A 249 10.03 8.38 -28.15
CA GLY A 249 10.78 8.89 -27.02
C GLY A 249 10.26 8.40 -25.66
N ARG A 250 10.95 8.84 -24.61
CA ARG A 250 10.72 8.34 -23.25
C ARG A 250 9.45 8.90 -22.65
N SER A 251 8.65 8.02 -22.06
CA SER A 251 7.52 8.44 -21.23
C SER A 251 7.98 9.33 -20.07
N PRO A 252 7.29 10.47 -19.81
CA PRO A 252 7.63 11.34 -18.69
C PRO A 252 7.44 10.65 -17.33
N TRP A 253 6.61 9.60 -17.27
CA TRP A 253 6.25 8.87 -16.06
C TRP A 253 7.32 7.86 -15.64
N LEU A 254 8.09 7.29 -16.58
CA LEU A 254 8.97 6.15 -16.30
C LEU A 254 10.35 6.53 -15.76
N GLY A 255 10.50 7.75 -15.21
CA GLY A 255 11.75 8.18 -14.57
C GLY A 255 12.96 8.19 -15.51
N GLY A 256 12.73 8.45 -16.80
CA GLY A 256 13.75 8.48 -17.84
C GLY A 256 14.05 7.12 -18.50
N LEU A 257 13.25 6.09 -18.24
CA LEU A 257 13.24 4.86 -19.03
C LEU A 257 12.35 5.02 -20.26
N ASP A 258 12.68 4.25 -21.30
CA ASP A 258 11.79 4.00 -22.42
C ASP A 258 11.25 2.58 -22.28
N ALA A 259 9.94 2.38 -22.39
CA ALA A 259 9.36 1.04 -22.32
C ALA A 259 9.72 0.22 -23.57
N ASP A 260 9.92 0.86 -24.72
CA ASP A 260 10.22 0.19 -25.98
C ASP A 260 11.63 -0.44 -25.97
N ASP A 261 12.60 0.20 -25.31
CA ASP A 261 13.93 -0.36 -25.05
C ASP A 261 13.89 -1.66 -24.24
N LEU A 262 12.76 -1.93 -23.58
CA LEU A 262 12.51 -3.09 -22.72
C LEU A 262 11.42 -4.02 -23.30
N GLY A 263 11.08 -3.81 -24.58
CA GLY A 263 10.12 -4.63 -25.32
C GLY A 263 8.66 -4.30 -25.05
N GLY A 264 8.36 -3.10 -24.55
CA GLY A 264 7.02 -2.65 -24.21
C GLY A 264 6.39 -3.37 -23.00
N ASP A 265 7.21 -4.01 -22.17
CA ASP A 265 6.76 -4.91 -21.11
C ASP A 265 6.83 -4.24 -19.73
N LEU A 266 5.67 -4.06 -19.09
CA LEU A 266 5.54 -3.43 -17.77
C LEU A 266 6.46 -4.06 -16.71
N VAL A 267 6.51 -5.40 -16.64
CA VAL A 267 7.26 -6.11 -15.61
C VAL A 267 8.75 -5.84 -15.78
N ARG A 268 9.28 -5.92 -17.00
CA ARG A 268 10.69 -5.61 -17.31
C ARG A 268 11.02 -4.15 -17.06
N THR A 269 10.15 -3.23 -17.47
CA THR A 269 10.33 -1.79 -17.24
C THR A 269 10.38 -1.48 -15.75
N ALA A 270 9.45 -2.02 -14.97
CA ALA A 270 9.47 -1.86 -13.52
C ALA A 270 10.74 -2.48 -12.90
N ARG A 271 11.13 -3.69 -13.32
CA ARG A 271 12.29 -4.39 -12.75
C ARG A 271 13.61 -3.66 -12.97
N ALA A 272 13.69 -2.79 -13.98
CA ALA A 272 14.86 -1.96 -14.27
C ALA A 272 15.11 -0.86 -13.21
N ILE A 273 14.15 -0.55 -12.35
CA ILE A 273 14.32 0.42 -11.25
C ILE A 273 14.59 -0.33 -9.93
N PRO A 274 15.75 -0.12 -9.29
CA PRO A 274 16.06 -0.70 -8.00
C PRO A 274 15.05 -0.32 -6.90
N GLY A 275 14.76 -1.26 -6.01
CA GLY A 275 13.85 -1.07 -4.87
C GLY A 275 12.37 -1.35 -5.18
N ILE A 276 11.99 -1.52 -6.44
CA ILE A 276 10.63 -1.94 -6.79
C ILE A 276 10.40 -3.37 -6.34
N THR A 277 9.31 -3.56 -5.59
CA THR A 277 8.88 -4.83 -4.99
C THR A 277 7.49 -5.25 -5.45
N ALA A 278 6.74 -4.34 -6.07
CA ALA A 278 5.43 -4.61 -6.65
C ALA A 278 5.15 -3.70 -7.85
N ILE A 279 4.29 -4.15 -8.76
CA ILE A 279 3.61 -3.31 -9.75
C ILE A 279 2.16 -3.10 -9.32
N SER A 280 1.63 -1.91 -9.57
CA SER A 280 0.24 -1.57 -9.27
C SER A 280 -0.43 -1.01 -10.54
N PRO A 281 -0.91 -1.89 -11.43
CA PRO A 281 -1.59 -1.48 -12.65
C PRO A 281 -3.05 -1.09 -12.41
N VAL A 282 -3.59 -0.21 -13.26
CA VAL A 282 -5.04 0.01 -13.36
C VAL A 282 -5.75 -1.33 -13.62
N GLN A 283 -6.97 -1.49 -13.11
CA GLN A 283 -7.73 -2.74 -13.22
C GLN A 283 -8.03 -3.13 -14.67
N GLY A 284 -8.32 -2.16 -15.54
CA GLY A 284 -8.75 -2.44 -16.89
C GLY A 284 -9.16 -1.20 -17.66
N THR A 285 -9.82 -1.41 -18.78
CA THR A 285 -10.32 -0.36 -19.68
C THR A 285 -11.75 -0.68 -20.10
N PRO A 286 -12.71 0.26 -19.97
CA PRO A 286 -12.57 1.56 -19.30
C PRO A 286 -12.23 1.42 -17.82
N GLN A 287 -11.62 2.45 -17.23
CA GLN A 287 -11.07 2.39 -15.86
C GLN A 287 -12.16 2.14 -14.79
N ASP A 288 -13.38 2.61 -15.03
CA ASP A 288 -14.56 2.46 -14.17
C ASP A 288 -15.43 1.24 -14.52
N GLY A 289 -15.01 0.42 -15.48
CA GLY A 289 -15.70 -0.82 -15.84
C GLY A 289 -15.39 -1.98 -14.89
N ALA A 290 -16.18 -3.05 -15.03
CA ALA A 290 -16.08 -4.25 -14.23
C ALA A 290 -16.17 -5.53 -15.09
N ILE A 291 -15.73 -6.65 -14.51
CA ILE A 291 -15.93 -7.97 -15.09
C ILE A 291 -17.43 -8.23 -15.26
N GLY A 292 -17.84 -8.49 -16.51
CA GLY A 292 -19.24 -8.67 -16.91
C GLY A 292 -19.79 -7.51 -17.72
N ASP A 293 -19.17 -6.33 -17.66
CA ASP A 293 -19.55 -5.19 -18.48
C ASP A 293 -19.15 -5.39 -19.95
N ALA A 294 -20.02 -4.95 -20.86
CA ALA A 294 -19.73 -4.99 -22.27
C ALA A 294 -18.55 -4.08 -22.62
N GLY A 295 -17.49 -4.67 -23.18
CA GLY A 295 -16.30 -3.93 -23.61
C GLY A 295 -15.26 -3.67 -22.52
N PHE A 296 -15.49 -4.14 -21.29
CA PHE A 296 -14.45 -4.10 -20.26
C PHE A 296 -13.35 -5.12 -20.56
N LEU A 297 -12.10 -4.64 -20.54
CA LEU A 297 -10.90 -5.45 -20.73
C LEU A 297 -10.02 -5.35 -19.49
N PRO A 298 -9.85 -6.42 -18.70
CA PRO A 298 -8.91 -6.41 -17.58
C PRO A 298 -7.48 -6.20 -18.09
N TYR A 299 -6.73 -5.34 -17.42
CA TYR A 299 -5.35 -5.05 -17.83
C TYR A 299 -4.34 -6.05 -17.25
N PRO A 300 -4.40 -6.42 -15.96
CA PRO A 300 -3.68 -7.60 -15.48
C PRO A 300 -4.22 -8.87 -16.13
N ASP A 301 -3.32 -9.68 -16.69
CA ASP A 301 -3.62 -11.01 -17.20
C ASP A 301 -2.73 -12.07 -16.54
N ALA A 302 -2.99 -13.35 -16.82
CA ALA A 302 -2.28 -14.46 -16.21
C ALA A 302 -0.77 -14.44 -16.54
N ARG A 303 -0.41 -13.90 -17.71
CA ARG A 303 0.98 -13.78 -18.13
C ARG A 303 1.68 -12.69 -17.34
N MET A 304 1.08 -11.50 -17.21
CA MET A 304 1.62 -10.39 -16.43
C MET A 304 1.85 -10.83 -14.98
N VAL A 305 0.89 -11.51 -14.36
CA VAL A 305 1.04 -12.04 -12.99
C VAL A 305 2.19 -13.04 -12.90
N ALA A 306 2.24 -14.02 -13.80
CA ALA A 306 3.31 -15.02 -13.80
C ALA A 306 4.70 -14.40 -14.07
N ASP A 307 4.79 -13.42 -14.97
CA ASP A 307 6.02 -12.72 -15.32
C ASP A 307 6.50 -11.87 -14.14
N ALA A 308 5.58 -11.16 -13.46
CA ALA A 308 5.86 -10.39 -12.25
C ALA A 308 6.38 -11.30 -11.12
N HIS A 309 5.71 -12.42 -10.85
CA HIS A 309 6.12 -13.37 -9.82
C HIS A 309 7.50 -13.98 -10.13
N ARG A 310 7.79 -14.32 -11.39
CA ARG A 310 9.14 -14.77 -11.79
C ARG A 310 10.21 -13.69 -11.62
N ALA A 311 9.84 -12.42 -11.75
CA ALA A 311 10.71 -11.28 -11.47
C ALA A 311 10.85 -10.94 -9.98
N GLY A 312 10.10 -11.64 -9.11
CA GLY A 312 10.05 -11.38 -7.65
C GLY A 312 9.19 -10.17 -7.27
N LEU A 313 8.29 -9.74 -8.15
CA LEU A 313 7.39 -8.61 -7.94
C LEU A 313 5.99 -9.09 -7.57
N ALA A 314 5.35 -8.41 -6.62
CA ALA A 314 3.92 -8.56 -6.36
C ALA A 314 3.08 -7.79 -7.39
N VAL A 315 1.82 -8.19 -7.59
CA VAL A 315 0.85 -7.48 -8.43
C VAL A 315 -0.32 -7.00 -7.58
N ILE A 316 -0.58 -5.69 -7.55
CA ILE A 316 -1.59 -5.06 -6.69
C ILE A 316 -2.45 -4.10 -7.54
N PRO A 317 -3.47 -4.57 -8.27
CA PRO A 317 -4.29 -3.69 -9.12
C PRO A 317 -5.15 -2.68 -8.34
N TRP A 318 -5.50 -1.58 -9.01
CA TRP A 318 -6.33 -0.50 -8.48
C TRP A 318 -7.31 0.07 -9.54
N THR A 319 -8.40 0.73 -9.19
CA THR A 319 -9.15 0.57 -7.94
C THR A 319 -10.27 -0.41 -8.22
N VAL A 320 -10.31 -1.53 -7.49
CA VAL A 320 -11.23 -2.64 -7.77
C VAL A 320 -12.35 -2.67 -6.75
N ASP A 321 -13.58 -2.37 -7.17
CA ASP A 321 -14.67 -2.00 -6.24
C ASP A 321 -15.89 -2.92 -6.25
N ASP A 322 -16.07 -3.69 -7.32
CA ASP A 322 -17.15 -4.66 -7.42
C ASP A 322 -16.66 -6.08 -7.06
N PRO A 323 -17.50 -6.89 -6.40
CA PRO A 323 -17.11 -8.24 -5.98
C PRO A 323 -16.71 -9.20 -7.12
N ALA A 324 -17.25 -9.04 -8.33
CA ALA A 324 -16.96 -9.95 -9.44
C ALA A 324 -15.54 -9.72 -9.97
N THR A 325 -15.15 -8.45 -10.14
CA THR A 325 -13.77 -8.08 -10.53
C THR A 325 -12.78 -8.40 -9.41
N MET A 326 -13.14 -8.17 -8.14
CA MET A 326 -12.30 -8.61 -7.00
C MET A 326 -12.03 -10.12 -7.06
N ALA A 327 -13.09 -10.93 -7.20
CA ALA A 327 -12.97 -12.38 -7.29
C ALA A 327 -12.13 -12.81 -8.49
N HIS A 328 -12.33 -12.17 -9.65
CA HIS A 328 -11.55 -12.43 -10.86
C HIS A 328 -10.05 -12.24 -10.63
N PHE A 329 -9.61 -11.09 -10.09
CA PHE A 329 -8.18 -10.85 -9.87
C PHE A 329 -7.59 -11.74 -8.78
N ILE A 330 -8.36 -12.04 -7.72
CA ILE A 330 -7.94 -13.02 -6.71
C ILE A 330 -7.69 -14.39 -7.35
N ASP A 331 -8.59 -14.84 -8.24
CA ASP A 331 -8.44 -16.12 -8.96
C ASP A 331 -7.31 -16.08 -9.99
N LEU A 332 -7.03 -14.91 -10.58
CA LEU A 332 -5.88 -14.67 -11.45
C LEU A 332 -4.54 -14.81 -10.72
N GLY A 333 -4.55 -14.68 -9.39
CA GLY A 333 -3.37 -14.85 -8.54
C GLY A 333 -2.64 -13.55 -8.19
N VAL A 334 -3.30 -12.40 -8.26
CA VAL A 334 -2.71 -11.14 -7.76
C VAL A 334 -2.45 -11.24 -6.25
N ASP A 335 -1.51 -10.44 -5.75
CA ASP A 335 -1.06 -10.49 -4.35
C ASP A 335 -1.87 -9.59 -3.43
N GLY A 336 -2.57 -8.61 -4.00
CA GLY A 336 -3.39 -7.65 -3.28
C GLY A 336 -4.31 -6.87 -4.20
N LEU A 337 -5.18 -6.06 -3.60
CA LEU A 337 -6.07 -5.13 -4.31
C LEU A 337 -6.19 -3.83 -3.52
N ILE A 338 -6.18 -2.71 -4.25
CA ILE A 338 -6.56 -1.40 -3.74
C ILE A 338 -8.04 -1.17 -4.08
N THR A 339 -8.86 -0.85 -3.08
CA THR A 339 -10.31 -0.72 -3.23
C THR A 339 -10.88 0.44 -2.41
N ASP A 340 -11.92 1.07 -2.93
CA ASP A 340 -12.75 2.05 -2.22
C ASP A 340 -13.63 1.39 -1.16
N TYR A 341 -13.93 0.10 -1.33
CA TYR A 341 -14.85 -0.69 -0.52
C TYR A 341 -14.13 -1.86 0.16
N PRO A 342 -13.27 -1.60 1.16
CA PRO A 342 -12.50 -2.64 1.83
C PRO A 342 -13.39 -3.65 2.56
N ASP A 343 -14.64 -3.31 2.90
CA ASP A 343 -15.63 -4.21 3.49
C ASP A 343 -16.10 -5.27 2.50
N ARG A 344 -16.33 -4.89 1.24
CA ARG A 344 -16.66 -5.80 0.15
C ARG A 344 -15.50 -6.74 -0.15
N LEU A 345 -14.28 -6.20 -0.27
CA LEU A 345 -13.09 -7.02 -0.51
C LEU A 345 -12.88 -8.01 0.64
N ARG A 346 -13.05 -7.58 1.90
CA ARG A 346 -12.99 -8.48 3.05
C ARG A 346 -14.02 -9.61 2.96
N ALA A 347 -15.25 -9.32 2.52
CA ALA A 347 -16.28 -10.34 2.32
C ALA A 347 -15.93 -11.32 1.18
N VAL A 348 -15.35 -10.84 0.08
CA VAL A 348 -14.87 -11.68 -1.03
C VAL A 348 -13.70 -12.58 -0.58
N LEU A 349 -12.75 -12.05 0.19
CA LEU A 349 -11.67 -12.88 0.76
C LEU A 349 -12.24 -13.98 1.67
N ALA A 350 -13.25 -13.64 2.49
CA ALA A 350 -13.90 -14.59 3.38
C ALA A 350 -14.63 -15.70 2.60
N SER A 351 -15.38 -15.35 1.55
CA SER A 351 -16.11 -16.33 0.72
C SER A 351 -15.18 -17.25 -0.06
N LYS A 352 -13.95 -16.78 -0.36
CA LYS A 352 -12.89 -17.57 -1.01
C LYS A 352 -12.00 -18.32 -0.02
N GLY A 353 -12.31 -18.27 1.28
CA GLY A 353 -11.57 -18.99 2.33
C GLY A 353 -10.16 -18.46 2.59
N LEU A 354 -9.87 -17.23 2.16
CA LEU A 354 -8.57 -16.61 2.38
C LEU A 354 -8.46 -16.06 3.81
N PRO A 355 -7.26 -16.11 4.43
CA PRO A 355 -7.05 -15.53 5.75
C PRO A 355 -7.37 -14.03 5.77
N LEU A 356 -8.14 -13.60 6.76
CA LEU A 356 -8.50 -12.20 6.94
C LEU A 356 -7.55 -11.50 7.92
N PRO A 357 -7.11 -10.27 7.64
CA PRO A 357 -6.36 -9.49 8.61
C PRO A 357 -7.20 -9.23 9.86
N ARG A 358 -6.52 -9.09 11.00
CA ARG A 358 -7.20 -8.89 12.30
C ARG A 358 -7.62 -7.41 12.44
N PRO A 359 -8.89 -7.15 12.80
CA PRO A 359 -9.33 -5.83 13.26
C PRO A 359 -8.44 -5.26 14.37
N VAL A 360 -8.11 -3.97 14.26
CA VAL A 360 -7.54 -3.18 15.36
C VAL A 360 -8.68 -2.78 16.30
N ARG A 361 -8.45 -2.88 17.61
CA ARG A 361 -9.45 -2.60 18.66
C ARG A 361 -9.23 -1.25 19.30
#